data_AF-C0XRR2-F1
#
_entry.id   AF-C0XRR2-F1
#
_cell.length_a   1.000
_cell.length_b   1.000
_cell.length_c   1.000
_cell.angle_alpha   90.00
_cell.angle_beta   90.00
_cell.angle_gamma   90.00
#
_symmetry.space_group_name_H-M   'P 1'
#
loop_
_entity.id
_entity.type
_entity.pdbx_description
1 polymer ?
#
loop_
_entity_poly.entity_id
_entity_poly.type
_entity_poly.pdbx_seq_one_letter_code
_entity_poly.pdbx_strand_id
1 'polypeptide(L)'
;KREDSLSLLKTVGWIAAIGLTGALAIELLRASPVTVEKIVDGDTIDVRLDGETTRIRFLNVDTPEIGRDGAPSECLADEARQYLVDRLPIGSVVELEFDQERLDKYGRSLAGVFVDDSLINAELAREGLGRAVDIAPNHRFYPEVAEAEREATEAKRGLSTLGPECFVAQQDAEAILEAEQAQQEAQNAILLLPYLNDAGNLAQVQRSARRIAEARATL
;
A
#
# COMPACT_ATOMS: atom_id res chain seq x y z
N LYS A 1 72.10 -5.41 -57.56
CA LYS A 1 72.94 -4.26 -57.16
C LYS A 1 72.04 -3.03 -57.17
N ARG A 2 71.86 -2.40 -56.00
CA ARG A 2 70.99 -1.24 -55.64
C ARG A 2 69.50 -1.56 -55.66
N GLU A 3 68.79 -1.68 -54.54
CA GLU A 3 68.64 -0.84 -53.32
C GLU A 3 68.10 0.57 -53.58
N ASP A 4 67.08 0.88 -52.78
CA ASP A 4 66.52 2.17 -52.33
C ASP A 4 65.09 2.43 -52.80
N SER A 5 64.13 2.88 -51.99
CA SER A 5 63.95 3.00 -50.52
C SER A 5 62.54 3.57 -50.29
N LEU A 6 61.90 3.24 -49.16
CA LEU A 6 60.94 4.09 -48.39
C LEU A 6 59.62 4.50 -49.09
N SER A 7 58.45 4.61 -48.47
CA SER A 7 57.92 4.36 -47.12
C SER A 7 56.43 4.75 -47.17
N LEU A 8 55.67 4.37 -46.13
CA LEU A 8 54.41 4.98 -45.68
C LEU A 8 53.10 4.56 -46.38
N LEU A 9 52.31 3.77 -45.65
CA LEU A 9 50.88 3.90 -45.32
C LEU A 9 50.36 2.49 -45.00
N LYS A 10 50.66 1.93 -43.81
CA LYS A 10 49.81 2.03 -42.60
C LYS A 10 48.31 1.92 -42.90
N THR A 11 47.80 0.71 -42.66
CA THR A 11 46.55 0.41 -41.91
C THR A 11 45.24 1.05 -42.37
N VAL A 12 44.41 0.24 -43.03
CA VAL A 12 42.93 0.27 -42.95
C VAL A 12 42.54 -1.22 -42.91
N GLY A 13 41.92 -1.80 -41.89
CA GLY A 13 40.99 -1.31 -40.89
C GLY A 13 39.80 -2.29 -40.92
N TRP A 14 39.89 -3.39 -40.17
CA TRP A 14 38.81 -4.38 -39.97
C TRP A 14 37.81 -3.83 -38.94
N ILE A 15 36.55 -3.57 -39.29
CA ILE A 15 35.38 -3.54 -38.37
C ILE A 15 34.12 -3.88 -39.20
N ALA A 16 33.67 -5.14 -39.19
CA ALA A 16 32.67 -5.74 -38.30
C ALA A 16 31.21 -5.48 -38.73
N ALA A 17 30.65 -6.41 -39.49
CA ALA A 17 29.21 -6.61 -39.60
C ALA A 17 28.74 -7.45 -38.41
N ILE A 18 28.45 -6.81 -37.28
CA ILE A 18 27.63 -7.38 -36.20
C ILE A 18 26.33 -6.58 -36.22
N GLY A 19 25.47 -6.92 -37.17
CA GLY A 19 24.13 -6.37 -37.29
C GLY A 19 23.11 -7.46 -37.05
N LEU A 20 23.02 -8.00 -35.82
CA LEU A 20 21.86 -8.81 -35.40
C LEU A 20 21.84 -9.17 -33.90
N THR A 21 22.03 -8.24 -32.96
CA THR A 21 21.92 -8.59 -31.51
C THR A 21 21.29 -7.48 -30.64
N GLY A 22 20.46 -6.60 -31.21
CA GLY A 22 19.81 -5.54 -30.42
C GLY A 22 18.60 -6.00 -29.60
N ALA A 23 17.91 -7.06 -30.03
CA ALA A 23 16.64 -7.49 -29.43
C ALA A 23 16.76 -8.65 -28.42
N LEU A 24 17.94 -9.27 -28.28
CA LEU A 24 18.14 -10.46 -27.44
C LEU A 24 18.94 -10.20 -26.16
N ALA A 25 19.17 -8.93 -25.79
CA ALA A 25 19.97 -8.54 -24.63
C ALA A 25 19.19 -7.70 -23.62
N ILE A 26 17.85 -7.75 -23.63
CA ILE A 26 17.01 -7.01 -22.68
C ILE A 26 16.65 -7.86 -21.44
N GLU A 27 16.75 -9.19 -21.50
CA GLU A 27 16.39 -10.07 -20.37
C GLU A 27 17.45 -10.19 -19.26
N LEU A 28 18.69 -9.73 -19.48
CA LEU A 28 19.82 -9.99 -18.58
C LEU A 28 20.02 -8.94 -17.46
N LEU A 29 19.10 -8.00 -17.29
CA LEU A 29 19.13 -7.00 -16.22
C LEU A 29 18.01 -7.18 -15.17
N ARG A 30 17.23 -8.27 -15.24
CA ARG A 30 16.26 -8.59 -14.18
C ARG A 30 17.00 -8.99 -12.91
N ALA A 31 16.53 -8.48 -11.77
CA ALA A 31 17.11 -8.78 -10.47
C ALA A 31 17.03 -10.28 -10.17
N SER A 32 17.98 -10.80 -9.39
CA SER A 32 17.99 -12.22 -9.04
C SER A 32 16.67 -12.62 -8.38
N PRO A 33 16.00 -13.68 -8.87
CA PRO A 33 14.77 -14.17 -8.26
C PRO A 33 15.01 -14.63 -6.81
N VAL A 34 14.08 -14.30 -5.92
CA VAL A 34 14.09 -14.71 -4.50
C VAL A 34 12.84 -15.51 -4.16
N THR A 35 12.90 -16.31 -3.10
CA THR A 35 11.78 -17.16 -2.69
C THR A 35 11.04 -16.57 -1.50
N VAL A 36 9.71 -16.48 -1.57
CA VAL A 36 8.86 -16.03 -0.46
C VAL A 36 8.82 -17.08 0.64
N GLU A 37 9.16 -16.69 1.87
CA GLU A 37 9.14 -17.57 3.05
C GLU A 37 7.96 -17.29 3.98
N LYS A 38 7.50 -16.04 4.02
CA LYS A 38 6.41 -15.62 4.91
C LYS A 38 5.70 -14.37 4.39
N ILE A 39 4.38 -14.34 4.55
CA ILE A 39 3.57 -13.12 4.45
C ILE A 39 3.37 -12.55 5.86
N VAL A 40 3.87 -11.34 6.11
CA VAL A 40 3.86 -10.71 7.44
C VAL A 40 2.56 -9.93 7.64
N ASP A 41 2.25 -9.02 6.73
CA ASP A 41 1.04 -8.18 6.68
C ASP A 41 0.77 -7.82 5.20
N GLY A 42 -0.04 -6.78 4.92
CA GLY A 42 -0.50 -6.43 3.56
C GLY A 42 0.57 -5.89 2.61
N ASP A 43 1.72 -5.46 3.12
CA ASP A 43 2.81 -4.87 2.31
C ASP A 43 4.21 -5.27 2.76
N THR A 44 4.29 -6.29 3.62
CA THR A 44 5.54 -6.83 4.14
C THR A 44 5.60 -8.34 3.96
N ILE A 45 6.68 -8.82 3.37
CA ILE A 45 7.00 -10.25 3.22
C ILE A 45 8.41 -10.53 3.75
N ASP A 46 8.67 -11.78 4.12
CA ASP A 46 10.04 -12.28 4.31
C ASP A 46 10.41 -13.18 3.13
N VAL A 47 11.61 -13.00 2.59
CA VAL A 47 12.15 -13.77 1.47
C VAL A 47 13.49 -14.39 1.81
N ARG A 48 13.85 -15.48 1.12
CA ARG A 48 15.20 -16.04 1.11
C ARG A 48 16.04 -15.29 0.08
N LEU A 49 16.95 -14.44 0.56
CA LEU A 49 17.90 -13.68 -0.25
C LEU A 49 19.32 -13.99 0.24
N ASP A 50 20.20 -14.39 -0.68
CA ASP A 50 21.61 -14.72 -0.37
C ASP A 50 21.81 -15.74 0.78
N GLY A 51 20.85 -16.66 0.94
CA GLY A 51 20.87 -17.67 1.99
C GLY A 51 20.29 -17.22 3.34
N GLU A 52 19.90 -15.96 3.48
CA GLU A 52 19.33 -15.38 4.70
C GLU A 52 17.85 -15.00 4.53
N THR A 53 17.11 -14.97 5.64
CA THR A 53 15.74 -14.46 5.65
C THR A 53 15.80 -12.94 5.73
N THR A 54 15.32 -12.26 4.69
CA THR A 54 15.31 -10.80 4.58
C THR A 54 13.87 -10.29 4.56
N ARG A 55 13.56 -9.29 5.40
CA ARG A 55 12.27 -8.61 5.41
C ARG A 55 12.20 -7.55 4.32
N ILE A 56 11.18 -7.64 3.47
CA ILE A 56 10.92 -6.70 2.38
C ILE A 56 9.66 -5.88 2.73
N ARG A 57 9.78 -4.56 2.76
CA ARG A 57 8.66 -3.60 2.82
C ARG A 57 8.44 -3.05 1.42
N PHE A 58 7.20 -3.12 0.95
CA PHE A 58 6.86 -2.73 -0.40
C PHE A 58 6.98 -1.22 -0.57
N LEU A 59 7.65 -0.78 -1.63
CA LEU A 59 7.76 0.64 -1.95
C LEU A 59 6.44 1.22 -2.46
N ASN A 60 6.19 2.47 -2.11
CA ASN A 60 5.11 3.32 -2.61
C ASN A 60 3.67 2.84 -2.41
N VAL A 61 3.44 1.76 -1.64
CA VAL A 61 2.11 1.32 -1.19
C VAL A 61 2.09 1.20 0.33
N ASP A 62 0.99 1.61 0.95
CA ASP A 62 0.74 1.49 2.39
C ASP A 62 -0.59 0.78 2.62
N THR A 63 -0.54 -0.38 3.25
CA THR A 63 -1.71 -1.22 3.52
C THR A 63 -2.16 -1.10 4.97
N PRO A 64 -3.44 -1.35 5.27
CA PRO A 64 -3.91 -1.37 6.65
C PRO A 64 -3.14 -2.38 7.50
N GLU A 65 -2.80 -1.98 8.72
CA GLU A 65 -1.91 -2.73 9.59
C GLU A 65 -2.64 -3.86 10.32
N ILE A 66 -1.98 -5.02 10.37
CA ILE A 66 -2.43 -6.15 11.18
C ILE A 66 -2.16 -5.84 12.66
N GLY A 67 -3.18 -6.02 13.49
CA GLY A 67 -3.12 -5.76 14.92
C GLY A 67 -2.07 -6.62 15.63
N ARG A 68 -1.32 -6.02 16.56
CA ARG A 68 -0.29 -6.68 17.38
C ARG A 68 -0.45 -6.31 18.85
N ASP A 69 0.08 -7.15 19.73
CA ASP A 69 0.10 -6.91 21.18
C ASP A 69 -1.28 -6.63 21.81
N GLY A 70 -2.33 -7.26 21.25
CA GLY A 70 -3.72 -7.11 21.71
C GLY A 70 -4.49 -5.98 21.05
N ALA A 71 -3.87 -5.16 20.19
CA ALA A 71 -4.58 -4.22 19.34
C ALA A 71 -5.36 -4.96 18.23
N PRO A 72 -6.63 -4.61 17.95
CA PRO A 72 -7.34 -5.07 16.75
C PRO A 72 -6.65 -4.60 15.47
N SER A 73 -6.80 -5.39 14.41
CA SER A 73 -6.39 -5.02 13.05
C SER A 73 -7.20 -3.83 12.53
N GLU A 74 -6.59 -3.05 11.64
CA GLU A 74 -7.28 -2.03 10.87
C GLU A 74 -8.25 -2.67 9.86
N CYS A 75 -9.27 -1.94 9.42
CA CYS A 75 -10.19 -2.43 8.39
C CYS A 75 -9.42 -2.78 7.12
N LEU A 76 -9.75 -3.94 6.52
CA LEU A 76 -9.11 -4.49 5.33
C LEU A 76 -7.67 -4.99 5.51
N ALA A 77 -7.12 -5.00 6.73
CA ALA A 77 -5.76 -5.50 6.96
C ALA A 77 -5.64 -7.01 6.69
N ASP A 78 -6.61 -7.80 7.16
CA ASP A 78 -6.64 -9.25 6.92
C ASP A 78 -6.86 -9.55 5.44
N GLU A 79 -7.69 -8.78 4.75
CA GLU A 79 -7.94 -8.87 3.31
C GLU A 79 -6.68 -8.53 2.49
N ALA A 80 -5.95 -7.47 2.86
CA ALA A 80 -4.67 -7.12 2.22
C ALA A 80 -3.63 -8.24 2.39
N ARG A 81 -3.51 -8.78 3.60
CA ARG A 81 -2.63 -9.92 3.87
C ARG A 81 -3.07 -11.16 3.11
N GLN A 82 -4.37 -11.45 3.06
CA GLN A 82 -4.91 -12.61 2.34
C GLN A 82 -4.67 -12.49 0.83
N TYR A 83 -4.79 -11.28 0.27
CA TYR A 83 -4.44 -11.02 -1.12
C TYR A 83 -2.99 -11.43 -1.42
N LEU A 84 -2.04 -11.09 -0.54
CA LEU A 84 -0.65 -11.53 -0.68
C LEU A 84 -0.49 -13.04 -0.49
N VAL A 85 -1.23 -13.68 0.41
CA VAL A 85 -1.19 -15.15 0.55
C VAL A 85 -1.63 -15.85 -0.73
N ASP A 86 -2.66 -15.33 -1.39
CA ASP A 86 -3.20 -15.91 -2.63
C ASP A 86 -2.31 -15.62 -3.83
N ARG A 87 -1.75 -14.40 -3.91
CA ARG A 87 -0.92 -13.94 -5.04
C ARG A 87 0.52 -14.41 -4.94
N LEU A 88 1.04 -14.51 -3.72
CA LEU A 88 2.41 -14.92 -3.39
C LEU A 88 2.42 -16.08 -2.37
N PRO A 89 1.86 -17.27 -2.69
CA PRO A 89 1.93 -18.42 -1.82
C PRO A 89 3.36 -18.70 -1.36
N ILE A 90 3.55 -19.20 -0.13
CA ILE A 90 4.89 -19.54 0.39
C ILE A 90 5.61 -20.48 -0.60
N GLY A 91 6.85 -20.16 -0.93
CA GLY A 91 7.63 -20.84 -1.96
C GLY A 91 7.55 -20.18 -3.35
N SER A 92 6.71 -19.17 -3.54
CA SER A 92 6.67 -18.38 -4.77
C SER A 92 8.00 -17.70 -5.05
N VAL A 93 8.34 -17.60 -6.32
CA VAL A 93 9.51 -16.87 -6.78
C VAL A 93 9.08 -15.47 -7.19
N VAL A 94 9.75 -14.45 -6.63
CA VAL A 94 9.50 -13.05 -6.95
C VAL A 94 10.80 -12.38 -7.36
N GLU A 95 10.69 -11.31 -8.14
CA GLU A 95 11.80 -10.42 -8.45
C GLU A 95 11.70 -9.16 -7.60
N LEU A 96 12.84 -8.68 -7.10
CA LEU A 96 12.92 -7.47 -6.30
C LEU A 96 13.58 -6.35 -7.09
N GLU A 97 12.86 -5.26 -7.31
CA GLU A 97 13.43 -4.06 -7.89
C GLU A 97 13.58 -2.96 -6.84
N PHE A 98 14.79 -2.39 -6.76
CA PHE A 98 15.12 -1.36 -5.78
C PHE A 98 15.02 0.05 -6.37
N ASP A 99 14.90 1.04 -5.49
CA ASP A 99 15.04 2.45 -5.79
C ASP A 99 16.29 3.04 -5.08
N GLN A 100 16.39 4.37 -4.98
CA GLN A 100 17.54 5.10 -4.45
C GLN A 100 17.95 4.63 -3.05
N GLU A 101 17.00 4.57 -2.12
CA GLU A 101 17.22 4.04 -0.77
C GLU A 101 16.69 2.62 -0.65
N ARG A 102 17.57 1.71 -0.23
CA ARG A 102 17.26 0.28 -0.13
C ARG A 102 16.80 -0.17 1.25
N LEU A 103 17.02 0.64 2.27
CA LEU A 103 16.71 0.28 3.65
C LEU A 103 15.93 1.41 4.29
N ASP A 104 14.91 1.06 5.07
CA ASP A 104 14.27 2.03 5.94
C ASP A 104 15.01 2.18 7.28
N LYS A 105 14.54 3.11 8.12
CA LYS A 105 15.11 3.37 9.46
C LYS A 105 15.04 2.19 10.42
N TYR A 106 14.25 1.15 10.12
CA TYR A 106 14.11 -0.07 10.91
C TYR A 106 14.97 -1.22 10.36
N GLY A 107 15.69 -1.00 9.27
CA GLY A 107 16.53 -2.01 8.61
C GLY A 107 15.76 -2.97 7.70
N ARG A 108 14.51 -2.67 7.35
CA ARG A 108 13.77 -3.46 6.34
C ARG A 108 14.26 -3.09 4.96
N SER A 109 14.34 -4.08 4.07
CA SER A 109 14.66 -3.86 2.67
C SER A 109 13.47 -3.26 1.93
N LEU A 110 13.69 -2.22 1.14
CA LEU A 110 12.67 -1.49 0.39
C LEU A 110 12.69 -1.89 -1.08
N ALA A 111 11.61 -2.46 -1.60
CA ALA A 111 11.55 -2.91 -2.99
C ALA A 111 10.16 -2.80 -3.61
N GLY A 112 10.12 -2.65 -4.93
CA GLY A 112 9.02 -3.12 -5.77
C GLY A 112 9.10 -4.64 -5.90
N VAL A 113 7.98 -5.33 -5.72
CA VAL A 113 7.92 -6.80 -5.78
C VAL A 113 7.16 -7.21 -7.03
N PHE A 114 7.83 -8.02 -7.86
CA PHE A 114 7.29 -8.47 -9.14
C PHE A 114 7.08 -9.98 -9.17
N VAL A 115 5.99 -10.41 -9.80
CA VAL A 115 5.76 -11.81 -10.18
C VAL A 115 5.04 -11.83 -11.53
N ASP A 116 5.55 -12.61 -12.48
CA ASP A 116 5.07 -12.68 -13.85
C ASP A 116 4.97 -11.28 -14.52
N ASP A 117 6.01 -10.45 -14.35
CA ASP A 117 6.09 -9.06 -14.82
C ASP A 117 5.04 -8.09 -14.21
N SER A 118 4.25 -8.54 -13.23
CA SER A 118 3.27 -7.70 -12.54
C SER A 118 3.82 -7.14 -11.23
N LEU A 119 3.68 -5.82 -11.04
CA LEU A 119 4.05 -5.13 -9.81
C LEU A 119 2.98 -5.34 -8.72
N ILE A 120 3.28 -6.17 -7.73
CA ILE A 120 2.36 -6.49 -6.63
C ILE A 120 1.98 -5.26 -5.82
N ASN A 121 2.90 -4.30 -5.68
CA ASN A 121 2.64 -3.04 -5.01
C ASN A 121 1.45 -2.29 -5.63
N ALA A 122 1.38 -2.27 -6.97
CA ALA A 122 0.27 -1.65 -7.71
C ALA A 122 -0.97 -2.55 -7.71
N GLU A 123 -0.83 -3.87 -7.74
CA GLU A 123 -1.98 -4.79 -7.61
C GLU A 123 -2.74 -4.57 -6.28
N LEU A 124 -2.04 -4.43 -5.15
CA LEU A 124 -2.66 -4.13 -3.85
C LEU A 124 -3.48 -2.83 -3.91
N ALA A 125 -2.92 -1.76 -4.48
CA ALA A 125 -3.63 -0.50 -4.64
C ALA A 125 -4.83 -0.63 -5.59
N ARG A 126 -4.72 -1.43 -6.66
CA ARG A 126 -5.78 -1.67 -7.65
C ARG A 126 -6.99 -2.40 -7.07
N GLU A 127 -6.76 -3.28 -6.11
CA GLU A 127 -7.83 -3.93 -5.35
C GLU A 127 -8.36 -3.05 -4.21
N GLY A 128 -7.82 -1.84 -4.06
CA GLY A 128 -8.20 -0.90 -3.00
C GLY A 128 -7.74 -1.36 -1.62
N LEU A 129 -6.71 -2.21 -1.54
CA LEU A 129 -6.17 -2.76 -0.30
C LEU A 129 -4.96 -1.98 0.23
N GLY A 130 -4.49 -0.97 -0.51
CA GLY A 130 -3.44 -0.07 -0.07
C GLY A 130 -3.55 1.31 -0.71
N ARG A 131 -2.95 2.31 -0.06
CA ARG A 131 -2.83 3.69 -0.54
C ARG A 131 -1.50 3.90 -1.23
N ALA A 132 -1.47 4.73 -2.27
CA ALA A 132 -0.23 5.17 -2.86
C ALA A 132 0.47 6.18 -1.95
N VAL A 133 1.72 5.92 -1.59
CA VAL A 133 2.54 6.81 -0.76
C VAL A 133 3.81 7.24 -1.50
N ASP A 134 4.06 8.55 -1.52
CA ASP A 134 5.23 9.12 -2.16
C ASP A 134 6.23 9.61 -1.11
N ILE A 135 7.23 8.78 -0.82
CA ILE A 135 8.21 9.04 0.24
C ILE A 135 9.59 9.20 -0.40
N ALA A 136 10.09 10.43 -0.41
CA ALA A 136 11.43 10.73 -0.93
C ALA A 136 12.52 9.95 -0.16
N PRO A 137 13.59 9.50 -0.85
CA PRO A 137 13.88 9.70 -2.28
C PRO A 137 13.28 8.62 -3.22
N ASN A 138 12.43 7.73 -2.72
CA ASN A 138 11.96 6.59 -3.48
C ASN A 138 10.61 6.87 -4.19
N HIS A 139 10.69 7.12 -5.49
CA HIS A 139 9.57 7.56 -6.34
C HIS A 139 9.28 6.58 -7.49
N ARG A 140 10.16 5.60 -7.73
CA ARG A 140 10.18 4.78 -8.95
C ARG A 140 8.83 4.11 -9.25
N PHE A 141 8.15 3.59 -8.23
CA PHE A 141 6.91 2.83 -8.40
C PHE A 141 5.65 3.66 -8.14
N TYR A 142 5.79 4.86 -7.56
CA TYR A 142 4.66 5.70 -7.18
C TYR A 142 3.68 6.00 -8.33
N PRO A 143 4.12 6.36 -9.57
CA PRO A 143 3.18 6.67 -10.64
C PRO A 143 2.21 5.52 -10.97
N GLU A 144 2.70 4.28 -10.97
CA GLU A 144 1.89 3.09 -11.25
C GLU A 144 0.95 2.75 -10.09
N VAL A 145 1.46 2.80 -8.85
CA VAL A 145 0.64 2.56 -7.65
C VAL A 145 -0.45 3.62 -7.50
N ALA A 146 -0.15 4.89 -7.82
CA ALA A 146 -1.12 5.98 -7.76
C ALA A 146 -2.20 5.86 -8.85
N GLU A 147 -1.89 5.37 -10.05
CA GLU A 147 -2.92 5.04 -11.05
C GLU A 147 -3.79 3.88 -10.59
N ALA A 148 -3.20 2.84 -10.02
CA ALA A 148 -3.93 1.72 -9.48
C ALA A 148 -4.91 2.11 -8.35
N GLU A 149 -4.50 3.00 -7.43
CA GLU A 149 -5.41 3.53 -6.39
C GLU A 149 -6.57 4.34 -7.01
N ARG A 150 -6.31 5.11 -8.08
CA ARG A 150 -7.37 5.82 -8.81
C ARG A 150 -8.38 4.84 -9.41
N GLU A 151 -7.91 3.79 -10.08
CA GLU A 151 -8.76 2.73 -10.66
C GLU A 151 -9.63 2.08 -9.57
N ALA A 152 -9.08 1.79 -8.40
CA ALA A 152 -9.83 1.22 -7.28
C ALA A 152 -10.92 2.17 -6.77
N THR A 153 -10.60 3.46 -6.67
CA THR A 153 -11.53 4.51 -6.23
C THR A 153 -12.68 4.69 -7.21
N GLU A 154 -12.39 4.77 -8.52
CA GLU A 154 -13.42 4.88 -9.57
C GLU A 154 -14.32 3.64 -9.60
N ALA A 155 -13.74 2.46 -9.38
CA ALA A 155 -14.46 1.21 -9.26
C ALA A 155 -15.22 1.05 -7.94
N LYS A 156 -15.07 1.99 -6.98
CA LYS A 156 -15.62 1.93 -5.63
C LYS A 156 -15.27 0.61 -4.95
N ARG A 157 -13.98 0.32 -4.85
CA ARG A 157 -13.43 -0.87 -4.18
C ARG A 157 -12.56 -0.49 -2.99
N GLY A 158 -12.51 -1.41 -2.02
CA GLY A 158 -11.61 -1.36 -0.88
C GLY A 158 -11.70 -0.08 -0.04
N LEU A 159 -10.56 0.46 0.35
CA LEU A 159 -10.39 1.56 1.32
C LEU A 159 -11.28 2.78 1.04
N SER A 160 -11.53 3.09 -0.23
CA SER A 160 -12.35 4.24 -0.64
C SER A 160 -13.84 4.11 -0.29
N THR A 161 -14.29 2.90 0.07
CA THR A 161 -15.69 2.58 0.37
C THR A 161 -16.00 2.50 1.86
N LEU A 162 -14.96 2.53 2.70
CA LEU A 162 -15.10 2.37 4.14
C LEU A 162 -15.71 3.61 4.78
N GLY A 163 -16.54 3.39 5.80
CA GLY A 163 -17.10 4.47 6.61
C GLY A 163 -16.11 5.01 7.64
N PRO A 164 -16.48 6.07 8.37
CA PRO A 164 -15.63 6.71 9.37
C PRO A 164 -15.18 5.74 10.47
N GLU A 165 -15.97 4.71 10.79
CA GLU A 165 -15.66 3.68 11.79
C GLU A 165 -14.31 2.98 11.57
N CYS A 166 -13.82 2.95 10.32
CA CYS A 166 -12.55 2.34 9.97
C CYS A 166 -11.34 3.26 10.15
N PHE A 167 -11.54 4.56 10.32
CA PHE A 167 -10.46 5.57 10.41
C PHE A 167 -10.37 6.23 11.78
N VAL A 168 -11.28 5.87 12.67
CA VAL A 168 -11.34 6.38 14.03
C VAL A 168 -10.39 5.54 14.88
N ALA A 169 -9.50 6.20 15.63
CA ALA A 169 -8.65 5.50 16.58
C ALA A 169 -9.53 4.68 17.54
N GLN A 170 -9.13 3.45 17.87
CA GLN A 170 -9.98 2.52 18.62
C GLN A 170 -10.46 3.05 19.99
N GLN A 171 -9.78 4.05 20.54
CA GLN A 171 -10.18 4.73 21.79
C GLN A 171 -11.36 5.70 21.60
N ASP A 172 -11.66 6.09 20.37
CA ASP A 172 -12.69 7.06 20.02
C ASP A 172 -13.94 6.38 19.43
N ALA A 173 -13.88 5.09 19.09
CA ALA A 173 -15.00 4.36 18.46
C ALA A 173 -16.23 4.25 19.39
N GLU A 174 -16.02 4.04 20.69
CA GLU A 174 -17.11 3.98 21.68
C GLU A 174 -17.75 5.37 21.86
N ALA A 175 -16.94 6.43 21.92
CA ALA A 175 -17.41 7.81 22.00
C ALA A 175 -18.20 8.23 20.75
N ILE A 176 -17.81 7.75 19.56
CA ILE A 176 -18.54 8.00 18.32
C ILE A 176 -19.86 7.23 18.29
N LEU A 177 -19.89 5.96 18.67
CA LEU A 177 -21.14 5.19 18.74
C LEU A 177 -22.12 5.83 19.71
N GLU A 178 -21.64 6.31 20.86
CA GLU A 178 -22.45 7.09 21.81
C GLU A 178 -22.94 8.41 21.20
N ALA A 179 -22.09 9.13 20.47
CA ALA A 179 -22.48 10.38 19.80
C ALA A 179 -23.53 10.17 18.71
N GLU A 180 -23.41 9.11 17.91
CA GLU A 180 -24.37 8.72 16.88
C GLU A 180 -25.72 8.30 17.49
N GLN A 181 -25.70 7.46 18.53
CA GLN A 181 -26.91 7.09 19.26
C GLN A 181 -27.60 8.33 19.86
N ALA A 182 -26.82 9.24 20.46
CA ALA A 182 -27.37 10.48 21.01
C ALA A 182 -27.96 11.39 19.92
N GLN A 183 -27.35 11.45 18.73
CA GLN A 183 -27.93 12.14 17.58
C GLN A 183 -29.23 11.48 17.09
N GLN A 184 -29.28 10.16 17.02
CA GLN A 184 -30.46 9.39 16.64
C GLN A 184 -31.62 9.62 17.63
N GLU A 185 -31.34 9.60 18.93
CA GLU A 185 -32.31 9.93 19.98
C GLU A 185 -32.82 11.37 19.85
N ALA A 186 -31.93 12.32 19.56
CA ALA A 186 -32.31 13.72 19.32
C ALA A 186 -33.25 13.86 18.13
N GLN A 187 -32.92 13.20 17.02
CA GLN A 187 -33.74 13.20 15.81
C GLN A 187 -35.12 12.59 16.07
N ASN A 188 -35.18 11.47 16.79
CA ASN A 188 -36.43 10.83 17.19
C ASN A 188 -37.26 11.72 18.13
N ALA A 189 -36.62 12.40 19.09
CA ALA A 189 -37.29 13.33 19.98
C ALA A 189 -37.87 14.54 19.22
N ILE A 190 -37.12 15.08 18.25
CA ILE A 190 -37.58 16.15 17.36
C ILE A 190 -38.80 15.72 16.56
N LEU A 191 -38.78 14.51 15.99
CA LEU A 191 -39.90 13.96 15.21
C LEU A 191 -41.17 13.82 16.05
N LEU A 192 -41.02 13.52 17.35
CA LEU A 192 -42.13 13.36 18.28
C LEU A 192 -42.65 14.69 18.86
N LEU A 193 -41.91 15.80 18.74
CA LEU A 193 -42.28 17.12 19.29
C LEU A 193 -43.74 17.54 19.00
N PRO A 194 -44.31 17.35 17.79
CA PRO A 194 -45.71 17.73 17.51
C PRO A 194 -46.75 16.91 18.28
N TYR A 195 -46.36 15.76 18.84
CA TYR A 195 -47.22 14.82 19.56
C TYR A 195 -47.01 14.86 21.09
N LEU A 196 -46.11 15.72 21.60
CA LEU A 196 -45.82 15.84 23.03
C LEU A 196 -46.74 16.88 23.69
N ASN A 197 -47.64 16.44 24.57
CA ASN A 197 -48.51 17.32 25.37
C ASN A 197 -47.96 17.48 26.82
N ASP A 198 -47.87 18.74 27.25
CA ASP A 198 -47.65 19.31 28.58
C ASP A 198 -46.54 18.80 29.54
N ALA A 199 -45.68 19.77 29.91
CA ALA A 199 -44.78 19.90 31.06
C ALA A 199 -43.82 18.75 31.47
N GLY A 200 -44.25 17.50 31.54
CA GLY A 200 -43.41 16.36 31.94
C GLY A 200 -42.28 16.07 30.93
N ASN A 201 -42.52 16.39 29.67
CA ASN A 201 -41.64 16.05 28.55
C ASN A 201 -40.56 17.10 28.27
N LEU A 202 -40.71 18.35 28.72
CA LEU A 202 -39.68 19.38 28.56
C LEU A 202 -38.41 19.02 29.34
N ALA A 203 -38.58 18.46 30.54
CA ALA A 203 -37.47 17.99 31.35
C ALA A 203 -36.73 16.81 30.72
N GLN A 204 -37.44 15.94 29.99
CA GLN A 204 -36.83 14.81 29.28
C GLN A 204 -36.03 15.30 28.06
N VAL A 205 -36.61 16.19 27.26
CA VAL A 205 -35.93 16.81 26.12
C VAL A 205 -34.71 17.63 26.55
N GLN A 206 -34.81 18.39 27.65
CA GLN A 206 -33.68 19.15 28.21
C GLN A 206 -32.56 18.24 28.73
N ARG A 207 -32.89 17.09 29.33
CA ARG A 207 -31.88 16.10 29.75
C ARG A 207 -31.16 15.49 28.55
N SER A 208 -31.89 15.11 27.49
CA SER A 208 -31.29 14.58 26.27
C SER A 208 -30.41 15.63 25.57
N ALA A 209 -30.89 16.87 25.44
CA ALA A 209 -30.12 17.98 24.87
C ALA A 209 -28.83 18.28 25.65
N ARG A 210 -28.88 18.19 26.98
CA ARG A 210 -27.71 18.39 27.84
C ARG A 210 -26.67 17.27 27.66
N ARG A 211 -27.09 16.01 27.58
CA ARG A 211 -26.18 14.88 27.32
C ARG A 211 -25.48 15.01 25.96
N ILE A 212 -26.20 15.46 24.93
CA ILE A 212 -25.62 15.73 23.60
C ILE A 212 -24.58 16.85 23.67
N ALA A 213 -24.85 17.92 24.43
CA ALA A 213 -23.92 19.04 24.59
C ALA A 213 -22.66 18.62 25.38
N GLU A 214 -22.82 17.76 26.39
CA GLU A 214 -21.72 17.21 27.18
C GLU A 214 -20.85 16.25 26.34
N ALA A 215 -21.45 15.34 25.57
CA ALA A 215 -20.73 14.44 24.65
C ALA A 215 -19.93 15.20 23.57
N ARG A 216 -20.45 16.33 23.08
CA ARG A 216 -19.76 17.23 22.13
C ARG A 216 -18.56 17.97 22.71
N ALA A 217 -18.48 18.13 24.03
CA ALA A 217 -17.39 18.86 24.68
C ALA A 217 -16.17 17.98 24.99
N THR A 218 -16.34 16.65 24.87
CA THR A 218 -15.32 15.62 25.09
C THR A 218 -14.70 15.09 23.79
N LEU A 219 -15.26 15.44 22.64
CA LEU A 219 -14.67 15.28 21.30
C LEU A 219 -13.83 16.52 20.95
#